data_AF-W7WYB2-F1
#
_entry.id   AF-W7WYB2-F1
#
_cell.length_a   1.000
_cell.length_b   1.000
_cell.length_c   1.000
_cell.angle_alpha   90.00
_cell.angle_beta   90.00
_cell.angle_gamma   90.00
#
_symmetry.space_group_name_H-M   'P 1'
#
loop_
_entity.id
_entity.type
_entity.pdbx_description
1 polymer ?
#
loop_
_entity_poly.entity_id
_entity_poly.type
_entity_poly.pdbx_seq_one_letter_code
_entity_poly.pdbx_strand_id
1 'polypeptide(L)'
;MPHPRASLERSRAPLFTAGAYCDSFDDVPTEDDDIAQAGAETIDWTEQDVVFLHWRLLQEVEALSDPDTPLEAKLDTLRWVFTEREKDSRPFSFVNCLRVVGCSPLSPITYCGLVDAEEIRRRIRHGVKRWLEATLTRYPEWVREAVARNPEWVELQLARNPQWINQQVRAVALQGDLFA
;
A
#
# COMPACT_ATOMS: atom_id res chain seq x y z
N MET A 1 -18.16 10.80 -48.97
CA MET A 1 -19.52 11.15 -48.47
C MET A 1 -20.51 10.10 -48.97
N PRO A 2 -21.59 9.74 -48.25
CA PRO A 2 -21.72 9.38 -46.83
C PRO A 2 -22.46 8.01 -46.61
N HIS A 3 -22.28 7.45 -45.40
CA HIS A 3 -23.05 6.47 -44.59
C HIS A 3 -24.18 5.58 -45.16
N PRO A 4 -24.37 4.38 -44.55
CA PRO A 4 -25.69 3.89 -44.19
C PRO A 4 -26.05 4.23 -42.72
N ARG A 5 -27.23 4.87 -42.56
CA ARG A 5 -28.00 5.08 -41.32
C ARG A 5 -28.92 3.86 -41.13
N ALA A 6 -28.95 3.21 -39.96
CA ALA A 6 -29.82 3.47 -38.80
C ALA A 6 -30.85 2.33 -38.62
N SER A 7 -30.76 1.65 -37.48
CA SER A 7 -31.77 0.72 -36.98
C SER A 7 -32.51 1.35 -35.80
N LEU A 8 -33.84 1.42 -35.98
CA LEU A 8 -34.93 1.28 -35.02
C LEU A 8 -34.88 2.01 -33.66
N GLU A 9 -35.65 3.10 -33.60
CA GLU A 9 -36.28 3.59 -32.38
C GLU A 9 -37.62 2.87 -32.09
N ARG A 10 -37.94 2.85 -30.79
CA ARG A 10 -39.26 2.98 -30.15
C ARG A 10 -40.24 1.80 -30.18
N SER A 11 -40.60 1.35 -28.98
CA SER A 11 -41.86 1.73 -28.28
C SER A 11 -41.87 1.02 -26.91
N ARG A 12 -41.85 1.73 -25.77
CA ARG A 12 -42.92 2.45 -25.03
C ARG A 12 -43.97 1.50 -24.39
N ALA A 13 -44.05 1.63 -23.06
CA ALA A 13 -44.81 0.88 -22.04
C ALA A 13 -46.33 0.75 -22.26
N PRO A 14 -47.02 0.03 -21.36
CA PRO A 14 -47.90 0.73 -20.42
C PRO A 14 -47.90 0.21 -18.96
N LEU A 15 -48.43 1.06 -18.07
CA LEU A 15 -48.76 0.87 -16.64
C LEU A 15 -50.22 0.39 -16.48
N PHE A 16 -50.54 -0.45 -15.47
CA PHE A 16 -51.84 -0.55 -14.72
C PHE A 16 -51.66 -1.67 -13.65
N THR A 17 -51.60 -1.41 -12.34
CA THR A 17 -52.64 -1.24 -11.28
C THR A 17 -52.95 -2.49 -10.44
N ALA A 18 -52.69 -2.35 -9.13
CA ALA A 18 -53.24 -2.95 -7.89
C ALA A 18 -53.90 -4.34 -7.85
N GLY A 19 -53.53 -5.12 -6.82
CA GLY A 19 -54.32 -6.22 -6.25
C GLY A 19 -53.54 -7.02 -5.19
N ALA A 20 -54.03 -7.02 -3.96
CA ALA A 20 -53.48 -7.79 -2.83
C ALA A 20 -53.78 -9.30 -2.96
N TYR A 21 -52.83 -10.16 -2.61
CA TYR A 21 -53.08 -11.53 -2.14
C TYR A 21 -51.91 -11.99 -1.24
N CYS A 22 -52.27 -12.54 -0.08
CA CYS A 22 -51.38 -13.08 0.93
C CYS A 22 -51.04 -14.54 0.58
N ASP A 23 -49.77 -14.96 0.67
CA ASP A 23 -49.46 -16.28 1.24
C ASP A 23 -47.98 -16.40 1.63
N SER A 24 -47.78 -16.63 2.92
CA SER A 24 -46.80 -17.51 3.56
C SER A 24 -45.53 -17.86 2.77
N PHE A 25 -44.41 -17.26 3.17
CA PHE A 25 -43.10 -17.89 3.01
C PHE A 25 -42.49 -18.07 4.41
N ASP A 26 -42.43 -19.33 4.79
CA ASP A 26 -41.80 -19.85 6.00
C ASP A 26 -40.41 -19.27 6.23
N ASP A 27 -40.17 -18.92 7.50
CA ASP A 27 -38.91 -19.04 8.25
C ASP A 27 -37.69 -19.44 7.41
N VAL A 28 -36.96 -18.43 6.91
CA VAL A 28 -35.55 -18.59 6.57
C VAL A 28 -34.78 -18.25 7.84
N PRO A 29 -34.03 -19.20 8.45
CA PRO A 29 -33.12 -18.85 9.52
C PRO A 29 -32.11 -17.88 8.93
N THR A 30 -32.13 -16.66 9.42
CA THR A 30 -31.14 -15.64 9.09
C THR A 30 -29.80 -16.09 9.67
N GLU A 31 -29.06 -16.93 8.95
CA GLU A 31 -27.67 -17.30 9.25
C GLU A 31 -26.70 -16.13 8.95
N ASP A 32 -27.13 -14.88 9.13
CA ASP A 32 -26.30 -13.67 8.94
C ASP A 32 -25.93 -12.99 10.27
N ASP A 33 -26.37 -13.49 11.43
CA ASP A 33 -26.05 -12.88 12.73
C ASP A 33 -24.77 -13.42 13.40
N ASP A 34 -24.17 -14.51 12.92
CA ASP A 34 -23.04 -15.16 13.60
C ASP A 34 -21.64 -14.61 13.22
N ILE A 35 -21.53 -13.65 12.30
CA ILE A 35 -20.26 -12.93 12.03
C ILE A 35 -20.21 -11.56 12.75
N ALA A 36 -21.28 -11.16 13.43
CA ALA A 36 -21.32 -9.89 14.17
C ALA A 36 -20.79 -9.98 15.62
N GLN A 37 -20.57 -11.20 16.15
CA GLN A 37 -20.28 -11.44 17.56
C GLN A 37 -18.88 -12.01 17.85
N ALA A 38 -17.89 -11.78 16.99
CA ALA A 38 -16.50 -11.77 17.46
C ALA A 38 -16.28 -10.39 18.08
N GLY A 39 -16.47 -10.29 19.39
CA GLY A 39 -16.25 -9.04 20.13
C GLY A 39 -14.90 -8.44 19.77
N ALA A 40 -14.90 -7.41 18.93
CA ALA A 40 -13.72 -6.62 18.67
C ALA A 40 -13.46 -5.85 19.96
N GLU A 41 -12.65 -6.44 20.84
CA GLU A 41 -12.11 -5.74 22.00
C GLU A 41 -11.54 -4.42 21.49
N THR A 42 -12.14 -3.31 21.90
CA THR A 42 -11.70 -1.98 21.49
C THR A 42 -10.32 -1.77 22.10
N ILE A 43 -9.28 -1.79 21.27
CA ILE A 43 -7.90 -1.58 21.70
C ILE A 43 -7.80 -0.15 22.27
N ASP A 44 -7.47 -0.04 23.54
CA ASP A 44 -7.20 1.25 24.20
C ASP A 44 -5.78 1.70 23.85
N TRP A 45 -5.67 2.65 22.94
CA TRP A 45 -4.39 3.19 22.48
C TRP A 45 -3.92 4.29 23.42
N THR A 46 -2.75 4.13 24.04
CA THR A 46 -2.15 5.20 24.84
C THR A 46 -1.45 6.23 23.95
N GLU A 47 -1.21 7.43 24.47
CA GLU A 47 -0.41 8.45 23.77
C GLU A 47 0.99 7.91 23.42
N GLN A 48 1.59 7.15 24.34
CA GLN A 48 2.89 6.52 24.13
C GLN A 48 2.86 5.55 22.95
N ASP A 49 1.80 4.76 22.80
CA ASP A 49 1.67 3.82 21.68
C ASP A 49 1.56 4.56 20.34
N VAL A 50 0.82 5.67 20.30
CA VAL A 50 0.70 6.50 19.10
C VAL A 50 2.04 7.13 18.73
N VAL A 51 2.80 7.65 19.70
CA VAL A 51 4.15 8.19 19.47
C VAL A 51 5.10 7.08 18.98
N PHE A 52 5.02 5.90 19.59
CA PHE A 52 5.83 4.75 19.21
C PHE A 52 5.52 4.27 17.79
N LEU A 53 4.26 4.33 17.37
CA LEU A 53 3.86 4.02 16.00
C LEU A 53 4.45 5.02 14.99
N HIS A 54 4.44 6.33 15.29
CA HIS A 54 5.12 7.33 14.45
C HIS A 54 6.63 7.08 14.37
N TRP A 55 7.25 6.69 15.49
CA TRP A 55 8.66 6.31 15.52
C TRP A 55 8.93 5.07 14.66
N ARG A 56 8.11 4.01 14.80
CA ARG A 56 8.26 2.77 14.05
C ARG A 56 8.23 3.01 12.54
N LEU A 57 7.37 3.92 12.06
CA LEU A 57 7.34 4.30 10.65
C LEU A 57 8.61 5.01 10.19
N LEU A 58 9.27 5.80 11.05
CA LEU A 58 10.56 6.41 10.72
C LEU A 58 11.70 5.38 10.66
N GLN A 59 11.59 4.24 11.35
CA GLN A 59 12.58 3.17 11.24
C GLN A 59 12.58 2.54 9.83
N GLU A 60 11.47 2.56 9.10
CA GLU A 60 11.43 2.12 7.71
C GLU A 60 12.29 3.02 6.80
N VAL A 61 12.44 4.30 7.17
CA VAL A 61 13.36 5.23 6.47
C VAL A 61 14.81 4.86 6.72
N GLU A 62 15.16 4.41 7.92
CA GLU A 62 16.49 3.90 8.25
C GLU A 62 16.79 2.61 7.47
N ALA A 63 15.79 1.72 7.37
CA ALA A 63 15.86 0.47 6.61
C ALA A 63 16.10 0.68 5.10
N LEU A 64 15.80 1.87 4.55
CA LEU A 64 16.18 2.20 3.16
C LEU A 64 17.68 1.99 2.91
N SER A 65 18.53 2.23 3.91
CA SER A 65 19.97 2.10 3.78
C SER A 65 20.49 0.66 3.83
N ASP A 66 19.69 -0.26 4.36
CA ASP A 66 20.04 -1.66 4.55
C ASP A 66 19.84 -2.45 3.24
N PRO A 67 20.89 -3.07 2.66
CA PRO A 67 20.76 -3.86 1.44
C PRO A 67 19.88 -5.12 1.62
N ASP A 68 19.71 -5.62 2.84
CA ASP A 68 18.84 -6.77 3.15
C ASP A 68 17.34 -6.43 3.11
N THR A 69 16.99 -5.15 3.19
CA THR A 69 15.59 -4.72 3.10
C THR A 69 15.04 -4.99 1.69
N PRO A 70 13.90 -5.70 1.56
CA PRO A 70 13.30 -6.06 0.28
C PRO A 70 13.00 -4.84 -0.61
N LEU A 71 13.10 -5.04 -1.92
CA LEU A 71 12.93 -3.95 -2.89
C LEU A 71 11.54 -3.30 -2.79
N GLU A 72 10.49 -4.09 -2.61
CA GLU A 72 9.13 -3.61 -2.45
C GLU A 72 8.97 -2.67 -1.24
N ALA A 73 9.54 -3.05 -0.09
CA ALA A 73 9.47 -2.26 1.13
C ALA A 73 10.20 -0.92 0.96
N LYS A 74 11.32 -0.92 0.23
CA LYS A 74 12.02 0.33 -0.12
C LYS A 74 11.17 1.22 -1.01
N LEU A 75 10.54 0.67 -2.04
CA LEU A 75 9.70 1.44 -2.97
C LEU A 75 8.47 2.02 -2.26
N ASP A 76 7.83 1.26 -1.37
CA ASP A 76 6.71 1.71 -0.56
C ASP A 76 7.10 2.86 0.37
N THR A 77 8.24 2.73 1.08
CA THR A 77 8.76 3.81 1.92
C THR A 77 9.13 5.05 1.12
N LEU A 78 9.75 4.90 -0.06
CA LEU A 78 10.07 6.03 -0.94
C LEU A 78 8.80 6.72 -1.45
N ARG A 79 7.75 5.97 -1.77
CA ARG A 79 6.44 6.51 -2.15
C ARG A 79 5.85 7.33 -0.99
N TRP A 80 5.86 6.79 0.22
CA TRP A 80 5.39 7.48 1.42
C TRP A 80 6.16 8.78 1.68
N VAL A 81 7.48 8.80 1.47
CA VAL A 81 8.34 9.98 1.68
C VAL A 81 8.16 11.05 0.59
N PHE A 82 8.12 10.65 -0.68
CA PHE A 82 8.25 11.57 -1.83
C PHE A 82 6.99 11.76 -2.65
N THR A 83 6.14 10.74 -2.77
CA THR A 83 4.99 10.74 -3.68
C THR A 83 3.71 11.13 -2.96
N GLU A 84 3.55 10.77 -1.68
CA GLU A 84 2.33 11.05 -0.91
C GLU A 84 2.29 12.45 -0.27
N ARG A 85 2.87 13.47 -0.93
CA ARG A 85 2.99 14.84 -0.38
C ARG A 85 1.66 15.51 -0.08
N GLU A 86 0.61 15.18 -0.83
CA GLU A 86 -0.74 15.68 -0.58
C GLU A 86 -1.29 15.24 0.79
N LYS A 87 -0.73 14.16 1.34
CA LYS A 87 -1.08 13.63 2.66
C LYS A 87 -0.16 14.15 3.76
N ASP A 88 0.74 15.12 3.51
CA ASP A 88 1.67 15.64 4.52
C ASP A 88 0.95 16.16 5.78
N SER A 89 -0.31 16.60 5.67
CA SER A 89 -1.14 17.04 6.80
C SER A 89 -1.90 15.93 7.53
N ARG A 90 -1.90 14.69 7.01
CA ARG A 90 -2.63 13.55 7.58
C ARG A 90 -1.85 12.89 8.72
N PRO A 91 -2.51 12.24 9.70
CA PRO A 91 -1.83 11.42 10.69
C PRO A 91 -0.93 10.38 10.02
N PHE A 92 0.20 10.06 10.65
CA PHE A 92 1.19 9.10 10.12
C PHE A 92 1.77 9.45 8.73
N SER A 93 1.61 10.68 8.26
CA SER A 93 2.42 11.19 7.15
C SER A 93 3.88 11.27 7.54
N PHE A 94 4.78 11.24 6.57
CA PHE A 94 6.21 11.41 6.82
C PHE A 94 6.52 12.69 7.62
N VAL A 95 5.88 13.81 7.28
CA VAL A 95 6.05 15.10 7.96
C VAL A 95 5.54 15.05 9.40
N ASN A 96 4.36 14.46 9.62
CA ASN A 96 3.80 14.36 10.97
C ASN A 96 4.57 13.36 11.84
N CYS A 97 5.11 12.27 11.27
CA CYS A 97 6.02 11.38 11.99
C CYS A 97 7.25 12.11 12.49
N LEU A 98 7.93 12.91 11.64
CA LEU A 98 9.07 13.72 12.07
C LEU A 98 8.70 14.71 13.19
N ARG A 99 7.55 15.37 13.05
CA ARG A 99 7.08 16.35 14.04
C ARG A 99 6.76 15.71 15.38
N VAL A 100 5.97 14.63 15.40
CA VAL A 100 5.54 13.95 16.63
C VAL A 100 6.74 13.35 17.35
N VAL A 101 7.61 12.64 16.63
CA VAL A 101 8.79 11.98 17.22
C VAL A 101 9.81 13.00 17.70
N GLY A 102 10.00 14.12 16.99
CA GLY A 102 10.96 15.14 17.38
C GLY A 102 10.50 16.05 18.52
N CYS A 103 9.19 16.26 18.67
CA CYS A 103 8.60 17.14 19.67
C CYS A 103 8.02 16.41 20.89
N SER A 104 7.91 15.08 20.88
CA SER A 104 7.34 14.33 22.01
C SER A 104 8.44 13.92 23.01
N PRO A 105 8.26 14.17 24.32
CA PRO A 105 9.15 13.64 25.35
C PRO A 105 9.00 12.12 25.55
N LEU A 106 7.93 11.52 25.01
CA LEU A 106 7.68 10.06 25.05
C LEU A 106 8.37 9.33 23.89
N SER A 107 9.05 10.08 23.01
CA SER A 107 9.80 9.51 21.90
C SER A 107 10.99 8.67 22.38
N PRO A 108 11.31 7.55 21.72
CA PRO A 108 12.51 6.76 22.04
C PRO A 108 13.83 7.49 21.74
N ILE A 109 13.79 8.59 20.99
CA ILE A 109 14.97 9.40 20.67
C ILE A 109 15.02 10.67 21.52
N THR A 110 16.21 11.27 21.61
CA THR A 110 16.37 12.59 22.26
C THR A 110 15.49 13.63 21.59
N TYR A 111 14.82 14.44 22.40
CA TYR A 111 14.02 15.58 21.94
C TYR A 111 14.85 16.48 21.00
N CYS A 112 14.36 16.68 19.78
CA CYS A 112 15.05 17.46 18.74
C CYS A 112 14.21 18.62 18.20
N GLY A 113 12.97 18.79 18.67
CA GLY A 113 12.07 19.89 18.30
C GLY A 113 11.51 19.75 16.88
N LEU A 114 11.25 20.90 16.24
CA LEU A 114 10.74 20.94 14.87
C LEU A 114 11.86 20.64 13.87
N VAL A 115 11.71 19.52 13.15
CA VAL A 115 12.65 19.08 12.11
C VAL A 115 12.18 19.55 10.73
N ASP A 116 13.10 20.07 9.91
CA ASP A 116 12.81 20.40 8.50
C ASP A 116 12.67 19.11 7.67
N ALA A 117 11.43 18.77 7.32
CA ALA A 117 11.12 17.60 6.52
C ALA A 117 11.75 17.64 5.11
N GLU A 118 11.93 18.82 4.51
CA GLU A 118 12.55 18.94 3.19
C GLU A 118 14.06 18.69 3.25
N GLU A 119 14.70 19.06 4.37
CA GLU A 119 16.09 18.69 4.60
C GLU A 119 16.27 17.18 4.68
N ILE A 120 15.39 16.49 5.43
CA ILE A 120 15.45 15.03 5.52
C ILE A 120 15.16 14.39 4.17
N ARG A 121 14.14 14.86 3.42
CA ARG A 121 13.86 14.41 2.04
C ARG A 121 15.07 14.57 1.14
N ARG A 122 15.78 15.71 1.21
CA ARG A 122 17.02 15.90 0.46
C ARG A 122 18.07 14.87 0.86
N ARG A 123 18.32 14.64 2.15
CA ARG A 123 19.30 13.62 2.60
C ARG A 123 18.94 12.22 2.09
N ILE A 124 17.67 11.82 2.20
CA ILE A 124 17.17 10.56 1.66
C ILE A 124 17.45 10.48 0.15
N ARG A 125 17.07 11.52 -0.61
CA ARG A 125 17.25 11.58 -2.08
C ARG A 125 18.68 11.33 -2.53
N HIS A 126 19.67 11.85 -1.80
CA HIS A 126 21.09 11.62 -2.10
C HIS A 126 21.50 10.16 -1.87
N GLY A 127 20.85 9.43 -0.97
CA GLY A 127 21.13 8.03 -0.66
C GLY A 127 20.44 7.03 -1.59
N VAL A 128 19.25 7.36 -2.13
CA VAL A 128 18.36 6.42 -2.84
C VAL A 128 19.08 5.60 -3.90
N LYS A 129 19.81 6.25 -4.82
CA LYS A 129 20.48 5.55 -5.92
C LYS A 129 21.41 4.44 -5.41
N ARG A 130 22.31 4.78 -4.49
CA ARG A 130 23.28 3.84 -3.91
C ARG A 130 22.57 2.70 -3.19
N TRP A 131 21.52 3.00 -2.44
CA TRP A 131 20.79 2.00 -1.67
C TRP A 131 19.99 1.03 -2.54
N LEU A 132 19.36 1.52 -3.60
CA LEU A 132 18.67 0.67 -4.57
C LEU A 132 19.65 -0.18 -5.37
N GLU A 133 20.78 0.37 -5.81
CA GLU A 133 21.84 -0.40 -6.46
C GLU A 133 22.35 -1.53 -5.55
N ALA A 134 22.62 -1.24 -4.28
CA ALA A 134 23.09 -2.24 -3.32
C ALA A 134 22.06 -3.35 -3.04
N THR A 135 20.77 -3.04 -3.09
CA THR A 135 19.71 -4.06 -2.99
C THR A 135 19.59 -4.86 -4.29
N LEU A 136 19.63 -4.21 -5.45
CA LEU A 136 19.47 -4.85 -6.75
C LEU A 136 20.60 -5.83 -7.09
N THR A 137 21.84 -5.58 -6.65
CA THR A 137 22.95 -6.53 -6.87
C THR A 137 22.70 -7.92 -6.27
N ARG A 138 21.82 -8.02 -5.27
CA ARG A 138 21.45 -9.27 -4.61
C ARG A 138 20.35 -10.03 -5.34
N TYR A 139 19.59 -9.36 -6.21
CA TYR A 139 18.56 -9.99 -7.02
C TYR A 139 19.17 -10.64 -8.28
N PRO A 140 18.52 -11.68 -8.84
CA PRO A 140 18.91 -12.26 -10.12
C PRO A 140 18.97 -11.22 -11.25
N GLU A 141 19.79 -11.49 -12.26
CA GLU A 141 20.00 -10.58 -13.39
C GLU A 141 18.70 -10.17 -14.10
N TRP A 142 17.78 -11.13 -14.29
CA TRP A 142 16.50 -10.85 -14.93
C TRP A 142 15.67 -9.80 -14.17
N VAL A 143 15.76 -9.75 -12.83
CA VAL A 143 15.09 -8.72 -12.01
C VAL A 143 15.75 -7.37 -12.23
N ARG A 144 17.09 -7.33 -12.19
CA ARG A 144 17.86 -6.10 -12.42
C ARG A 144 17.55 -5.50 -13.79
N GLU A 145 17.50 -6.34 -14.82
CA GLU A 145 17.14 -5.93 -16.16
C GLU A 145 15.69 -5.47 -16.26
N ALA A 146 14.74 -6.17 -15.63
CA ALA A 146 13.34 -5.78 -15.65
C ALA A 146 13.13 -4.39 -15.04
N VAL A 147 13.75 -4.13 -13.88
CA VAL A 147 13.70 -2.83 -13.20
C VAL A 147 14.36 -1.74 -14.03
N ALA A 148 15.49 -2.03 -14.69
CA ALA A 148 16.18 -1.05 -15.53
C ALA A 148 15.45 -0.76 -16.85
N ARG A 149 14.80 -1.77 -17.45
CA ARG A 149 14.17 -1.69 -18.78
C ARG A 149 12.75 -1.14 -18.72
N ASN A 150 11.97 -1.52 -17.71
CA ASN A 150 10.57 -1.14 -17.60
C ASN A 150 10.14 -0.95 -16.13
N PRO A 151 10.50 0.17 -15.49
CA PRO A 151 10.16 0.43 -14.09
C PRO A 151 8.65 0.57 -13.86
N GLU A 152 7.90 1.16 -14.80
CA GLU A 152 6.44 1.35 -14.69
C GLU A 152 5.69 0.01 -14.63
N TRP A 153 6.13 -0.97 -15.41
CA TRP A 153 5.54 -2.31 -15.37
C TRP A 153 5.83 -3.03 -14.04
N VAL A 154 7.04 -2.86 -13.48
CA VAL A 154 7.38 -3.42 -12.16
C VAL A 154 6.50 -2.77 -11.09
N GLU A 155 6.29 -1.46 -11.14
CA GLU A 155 5.38 -0.76 -10.25
C GLU A 155 3.95 -1.33 -10.33
N LEU A 156 3.43 -1.60 -11.54
CA LEU A 156 2.10 -2.19 -11.72
C LEU A 156 2.00 -3.60 -11.09
N GLN A 157 3.05 -4.41 -11.17
CA GLN A 157 3.07 -5.73 -10.52
C GLN A 157 3.11 -5.60 -9.00
N LEU A 158 3.95 -4.70 -8.46
CA LEU A 158 4.06 -4.46 -7.03
C LEU A 158 2.76 -3.88 -6.44
N ALA A 159 2.09 -3.00 -7.18
CA ALA A 159 0.78 -2.47 -6.79
C ALA A 159 -0.30 -3.56 -6.69
N ARG A 160 -0.20 -4.63 -7.50
CA ARG A 160 -1.12 -5.77 -7.45
C ARG A 160 -0.73 -6.78 -6.37
N ASN A 161 0.56 -7.02 -6.21
CA ASN A 161 1.12 -7.96 -5.25
C ASN A 161 2.50 -7.47 -4.80
N PRO A 162 2.62 -6.89 -3.59
CA PRO A 162 3.89 -6.37 -3.08
C PRO A 162 4.98 -7.45 -2.99
N GLN A 163 4.60 -8.70 -2.75
CA GLN A 163 5.52 -9.84 -2.63
C GLN A 163 5.85 -10.50 -3.97
N TRP A 164 5.38 -9.95 -5.09
CA TRP A 164 5.50 -10.58 -6.41
C TRP A 164 6.95 -10.90 -6.79
N ILE A 165 7.88 -9.96 -6.60
CA ILE A 165 9.30 -10.17 -6.95
C ILE A 165 9.88 -11.36 -6.17
N ASN A 166 9.66 -11.40 -4.85
CA ASN A 166 10.15 -12.49 -4.00
C ASN A 166 9.51 -13.83 -4.39
N GLN A 167 8.23 -13.84 -4.73
CA GLN A 167 7.54 -15.04 -5.22
C GLN A 167 8.11 -15.53 -6.54
N GLN A 168 8.38 -14.64 -7.51
CA GLN A 168 8.98 -15.00 -8.79
C GLN A 168 10.42 -15.52 -8.63
N VAL A 169 11.23 -14.87 -7.79
CA VAL A 169 12.59 -15.33 -7.49
C VAL A 169 12.58 -16.74 -6.90
N ARG A 170 11.66 -17.01 -5.96
CA ARG A 170 11.48 -18.36 -5.39
C ARG A 170 11.01 -19.37 -6.44
N ALA A 171 10.03 -19.01 -7.27
CA ALA A 171 9.49 -19.89 -8.30
C ALA A 171 10.55 -20.29 -9.35
N VAL A 172 11.37 -19.33 -9.79
CA VAL A 172 12.48 -19.59 -10.73
C VAL A 172 13.56 -20.44 -10.08
N ALA A 173 13.88 -20.22 -8.79
CA ALA A 173 14.82 -21.09 -8.06
C ALA A 173 14.31 -22.55 -7.97
N LEU A 174 13.02 -22.73 -7.67
CA LEU A 174 12.35 -24.04 -7.63
C LEU A 174 12.28 -24.72 -9.00
N GLN A 175 12.08 -23.97 -10.08
CA GLN A 175 12.04 -24.51 -11.44
C GLN A 175 13.44 -24.79 -12.01
N GLY A 176 14.45 -24.01 -11.65
CA GLY A 176 15.84 -24.26 -12.01
C GLY A 176 16.41 -25.54 -11.39
N ASP A 177 15.92 -25.91 -10.20
CA ASP A 177 16.29 -27.15 -9.50
C ASP A 177 15.63 -28.40 -10.11
N LEU A 178 14.55 -28.25 -10.90
CA LEU A 178 13.86 -29.36 -11.58
C LEU A 178 14.56 -29.82 -12.87
N PHE A 179 15.65 -29.16 -13.28
CA PHE A 179 16.45 -29.51 -14.46
C PHE A 179 17.95 -29.73 -14.15
N ALA A 180 18.30 -29.90 -12.88
CA ALA A 180 19.66 -30.22 -12.41
C ALA A 180 19.86 -31.73 -12.18
#